data_AF-A0A0R1WKS6-F1
#
_entry.id   AF-A0A0R1WKS6-F1
#
_cell.length_a   1.000
_cell.length_b   1.000
_cell.length_c   1.000
_cell.angle_alpha   90.00
_cell.angle_beta   90.00
_cell.angle_gamma   90.00
#
_symmetry.space_group_name_H-M   'P 1'
#
loop_
_entity.id
_entity.type
_entity.pdbx_description
1 polymer ?
#
loop_
_entity_poly.entity_id
_entity_poly.type
_entity_poly.pdbx_seq_one_letter_code
_entity_poly.pdbx_strand_id
1 'polypeptide(L)'
;MALAYKIRELSDPYVPFLSGNLAGHVSVNHDDTGAHIIYGEKYGHYQYNGFSKNGNPLHYTTTHHPLAGPNWIEPVKRDAMNKITSFTKEAILHGTGLGS
;
A
#
# COMPACT_ATOMS: atom_id res chain seq x y z
N MET A 1 -9.11 -1.49 -11.96
CA MET A 1 -7.99 -0.52 -12.11
C MET A 1 -8.02 0.55 -11.03
N ALA A 2 -8.97 1.49 -11.04
CA ALA A 2 -8.92 2.67 -10.16
C ALA A 2 -8.88 2.34 -8.64
N LEU A 3 -9.54 1.26 -8.20
CA LEU A 3 -9.54 0.83 -6.80
C LEU A 3 -8.15 0.47 -6.27
N ALA A 4 -7.35 -0.28 -7.03
CA ALA A 4 -6.02 -0.72 -6.60
C ALA A 4 -5.05 0.47 -6.49
N TYR A 5 -5.13 1.41 -7.44
CA TYR A 5 -4.38 2.67 -7.35
C TYR A 5 -4.82 3.50 -6.13
N LYS A 6 -6.12 3.52 -5.81
CA LYS A 6 -6.60 4.23 -4.62
C LYS A 6 -6.09 3.58 -3.33
N ILE A 7 -6.09 2.25 -3.26
CA ILE A 7 -5.54 1.53 -2.10
C ILE A 7 -4.03 1.78 -1.97
N ARG A 8 -3.28 1.78 -3.09
CA ARG A 8 -1.86 2.17 -3.09
C ARG A 8 -1.65 3.58 -2.53
N GLU A 9 -2.39 4.57 -3.02
CA GLU A 9 -2.31 5.96 -2.56
C GLU A 9 -2.61 6.07 -1.06
N LEU A 10 -3.65 5.40 -0.58
CA LEU A 10 -4.03 5.39 0.83
C LEU A 10 -2.99 4.67 1.70
N SER A 11 -2.24 3.74 1.12
CA SER A 11 -1.18 3.00 1.82
C SER A 11 0.12 3.78 1.96
N ASP A 12 0.38 4.76 1.08
CA ASP A 12 1.65 5.48 1.01
C ASP A 12 2.12 6.03 2.37
N PRO A 13 1.29 6.72 3.19
CA PRO A 13 1.72 7.28 4.48
C PRO A 13 2.14 6.22 5.52
N TYR A 14 1.77 4.95 5.29
CA TYR A 14 2.05 3.82 6.17
C TYR A 14 3.22 2.95 5.68
N VAL A 15 3.64 3.11 4.42
CA VAL A 15 4.76 2.34 3.86
C VAL A 15 6.08 2.94 4.36
N PRO A 16 7.03 2.16 4.87
CA PRO A 16 8.33 2.67 5.24
C PRO A 16 9.08 3.36 4.08
N PHE A 17 9.51 4.60 4.31
CA PHE A 17 10.37 5.35 3.40
C PHE A 17 11.81 5.30 3.90
N LEU A 18 12.61 4.37 3.34
CA LEU A 18 14.05 4.28 3.61
C LEU A 18 14.83 4.48 2.32
N SER A 19 16.06 5.00 2.41
CA SER A 19 16.97 5.28 1.29
C SER A 19 17.24 4.02 0.43
N GLY A 20 16.40 3.84 -0.60
CA GLY A 20 16.24 2.60 -1.39
C GLY A 20 14.78 2.32 -1.83
N ASN A 21 13.83 3.15 -1.37
CA ASN A 21 12.47 3.40 -1.84
C ASN A 21 11.53 2.21 -2.10
N LEU A 22 11.12 1.58 -0.99
CA LEU A 22 9.97 0.66 -0.97
C LEU A 22 8.66 1.34 -1.44
N ALA A 23 8.41 2.58 -1.00
CA ALA A 23 7.25 3.36 -1.43
C ALA A 23 7.36 3.85 -2.90
N GLY A 24 8.59 4.03 -3.39
CA GLY A 24 8.85 4.45 -4.77
C GLY A 24 8.86 3.29 -5.78
N HIS A 25 9.15 2.07 -5.34
CA HIS A 25 9.21 0.86 -6.18
C HIS A 25 7.99 -0.04 -5.96
N VAL A 26 6.82 0.55 -6.19
CA VAL A 26 5.53 -0.13 -6.12
C VAL A 26 4.97 -0.29 -7.53
N SER A 27 4.61 -1.52 -7.90
CA SER A 27 3.87 -1.79 -9.13
C SER A 27 2.46 -2.29 -8.80
N VAL A 28 1.51 -1.99 -9.67
CA VAL A 28 0.16 -2.57 -9.60
C VAL A 28 0.01 -3.50 -10.80
N ASN A 29 0.01 -4.80 -10.54
CA ASN A 29 -0.15 -5.83 -11.57
C ASN A 29 -1.59 -6.34 -11.59
N HIS A 30 -2.01 -6.89 -12.72
CA HIS A 30 -3.35 -7.43 -12.89
C HIS A 30 -3.28 -8.83 -13.49
N ASP A 31 -4.07 -9.73 -12.95
CA ASP A 31 -4.28 -11.06 -13.50
C ASP A 31 -5.77 -11.45 -13.38
N ASP A 32 -6.09 -12.70 -13.72
CA ASP A 32 -7.45 -13.23 -13.70
C ASP A 32 -8.08 -13.26 -12.29
N THR A 33 -7.27 -13.13 -11.23
CA THR A 33 -7.72 -13.12 -9.83
C THR A 33 -7.94 -11.72 -9.27
N GLY A 34 -7.38 -10.69 -9.93
CA GLY A 34 -7.58 -9.30 -9.55
C GLY A 34 -6.35 -8.42 -9.71
N ALA A 35 -6.31 -7.35 -8.91
CA ALA A 35 -5.22 -6.39 -8.89
C ALA A 35 -4.31 -6.64 -7.68
N HIS A 36 -3.00 -6.63 -7.92
CA HIS A 36 -1.96 -6.92 -6.93
C HIS A 36 -1.06 -5.70 -6.77
N ILE A 37 -0.93 -5.20 -5.53
CA ILE A 37 0.03 -4.14 -5.19
C ILE A 37 1.32 -4.83 -4.75
N ILE A 38 2.39 -4.66 -5.52
CA ILE A 38 3.66 -5.36 -5.34
C ILE A 38 4.71 -4.36 -4.88
N TYR A 39 5.34 -4.67 -3.75
CA TYR A 39 6.50 -3.97 -3.23
C TYR A 39 7.76 -4.79 -3.56
N GLY A 40 8.45 -4.42 -4.64
CA GLY A 40 9.45 -5.27 -5.30
C GLY A 40 10.82 -5.35 -4.64
N GLU A 41 11.06 -4.57 -3.59
CA GLU A 41 12.36 -4.53 -2.93
C GLU A 41 12.70 -5.84 -2.21
N LYS A 42 13.97 -6.27 -2.30
CA LYS A 42 14.46 -7.51 -1.66
C LYS A 42 14.21 -7.54 -0.16
N TYR A 43 14.20 -6.36 0.47
CA TYR A 43 13.96 -6.18 1.90
C TYR A 43 12.48 -5.89 2.23
N GLY A 44 11.59 -5.79 1.24
CA GLY A 44 10.18 -5.42 1.44
C GLY A 44 9.45 -6.35 2.40
N HIS A 45 9.72 -7.66 2.35
CA HIS A 45 9.11 -8.61 3.28
C HIS A 45 9.56 -8.40 4.74
N TYR A 46 10.83 -8.03 4.97
CA TYR A 46 11.34 -7.70 6.31
C TYR A 46 10.67 -6.44 6.85
N GLN A 47 10.50 -5.42 5.99
CA GLN A 47 9.78 -4.19 6.33
C GLN A 47 8.30 -4.46 6.61
N TYR A 48 7.66 -5.34 5.85
CA TYR A 48 6.26 -5.71 6.10
C TYR A 48 6.09 -6.43 7.43
N ASN A 49 6.99 -7.38 7.74
CA ASN A 49 6.94 -8.14 8.99
C ASN A 49 7.44 -7.34 10.22
N GLY A 50 8.24 -6.30 10.01
CA GLY A 50 8.86 -5.50 11.07
C GLY A 50 10.04 -6.11 11.77
N PHE A 51 10.68 -7.08 11.12
CA PHE A 51 11.91 -7.71 11.62
C PHE A 51 12.96 -7.73 10.53
N SER A 52 14.19 -7.33 10.88
CA SER A 52 15.35 -7.47 10.02
C SER A 52 15.63 -8.94 9.71
N LYS A 53 16.52 -9.19 8.74
CA LYS A 53 16.99 -10.55 8.41
C LYS A 53 17.50 -11.35 9.62
N ASN A 54 18.01 -10.66 10.65
CA ASN A 54 18.55 -11.28 11.85
C ASN A 54 17.50 -11.45 12.96
N GLY A 55 16.23 -11.14 12.70
CA GLY A 55 15.13 -11.24 13.68
C GLY A 55 15.02 -10.04 14.62
N ASN A 56 15.88 -9.02 14.49
CA ASN A 56 15.78 -7.80 15.30
C ASN A 56 14.62 -6.92 14.82
N PRO A 57 13.81 -6.33 15.73
CA PRO A 57 12.77 -5.38 15.36
C PRO A 57 13.32 -4.21 14.54
N LEU A 58 12.54 -3.80 13.53
CA LEU A 58 12.88 -2.62 12.72
C LEU A 58 12.32 -1.35 13.37
N HIS A 59 13.13 -0.30 13.36
CA HIS A 59 12.71 1.05 13.75
C HIS A 59 12.44 1.86 12.48
N TYR A 60 11.21 2.31 12.33
CA TYR A 60 10.77 3.05 11.15
C TYR A 60 11.00 4.54 11.33
N THR A 61 11.59 5.16 10.32
CA THR A 61 11.67 6.62 10.25
C THR A 61 10.32 7.18 9.84
N THR A 62 9.80 8.12 10.63
CA THR A 62 8.50 8.75 10.42
C THR A 62 8.58 10.15 9.82
N THR A 63 9.78 10.57 9.38
CA THR A 63 10.05 11.91 8.85
C THR A 63 9.25 12.24 7.60
N HIS A 64 9.09 11.29 6.69
CA HIS A 64 8.31 11.46 5.46
C HIS A 64 6.93 10.82 5.56
N HIS A 65 6.88 9.61 6.11
CA HIS A 65 5.66 8.82 6.26
C HIS A 65 5.36 8.68 7.76
N PRO A 66 4.55 9.58 8.35
CA PRO A 66 4.38 9.65 9.80
C PRO A 66 3.70 8.42 10.40
N LEU A 67 3.03 7.62 9.57
CA LEU A 67 2.32 6.39 9.97
C LEU A 67 3.10 5.12 9.57
N ALA A 68 4.37 5.27 9.17
CA ALA A 68 5.21 4.16 8.71
C ALA A 68 5.32 3.06 9.78
N GLY A 69 5.03 1.83 9.37
CA GLY A 69 5.08 0.68 10.28
C GLY A 69 4.95 -0.66 9.55
N PRO A 70 5.05 -1.77 10.30
CA PRO A 70 4.85 -3.10 9.74
C PRO A 70 3.37 -3.31 9.37
N ASN A 71 3.09 -4.31 8.53
CA ASN A 71 1.75 -4.70 8.13
C ASN A 71 0.87 -3.52 7.69
N TRP A 72 1.45 -2.55 6.97
CA TRP A 72 0.84 -1.25 6.67
C TRP A 72 -0.53 -1.32 5.99
N ILE A 73 -0.90 -2.45 5.39
CA ILE A 73 -2.23 -2.68 4.83
C ILE A 73 -3.33 -2.77 5.90
N GLU A 74 -3.02 -3.30 7.08
CA GLU A 74 -3.99 -3.43 8.18
C GLU A 74 -4.45 -2.07 8.74
N PRO A 75 -3.57 -1.11 9.09
CA PRO A 75 -4.03 0.20 9.50
C PRO A 75 -4.72 0.96 8.37
N VAL A 76 -4.36 0.75 7.10
CA VAL A 76 -5.10 1.30 5.94
C VAL A 76 -6.52 0.78 5.90
N LYS A 77 -6.73 -0.54 6.08
CA LYS A 77 -8.08 -1.11 6.18
C LYS A 77 -8.86 -0.48 7.32
N ARG A 78 -8.25 -0.31 8.50
CA ARG A 78 -8.91 0.31 9.65
C ARG A 78 -9.29 1.77 9.39
N ASP A 79 -8.37 2.56 8.85
CA ASP A 79 -8.48 4.02 8.80
C ASP A 79 -9.16 4.54 7.52
N ALA A 80 -9.11 3.76 6.43
CA ALA A 80 -9.56 4.18 5.12
C ALA A 80 -10.73 3.37 4.53
N MET A 81 -11.29 2.39 5.25
CA MET A 81 -12.41 1.57 4.70
C MET A 81 -13.59 2.40 4.22
N ASN A 82 -13.94 3.47 4.96
CA ASN A 82 -15.02 4.37 4.58
C ASN A 82 -14.72 5.07 3.24
N LYS A 83 -13.48 5.51 3.04
CA LYS A 83 -13.03 6.16 1.79
C LYS A 83 -13.04 5.18 0.63
N ILE A 84 -12.56 3.95 0.85
CA ILE A 84 -12.56 2.87 -0.13
C ILE A 84 -14.01 2.53 -0.54
N THR A 85 -14.91 2.43 0.43
CA THR A 85 -16.33 2.13 0.21
C THR A 85 -17.00 3.23 -0.60
N SER A 86 -16.82 4.50 -0.23
CA SER A 86 -17.36 5.63 -0.98
C SER A 86 -16.83 5.65 -2.41
N PHE A 87 -15.52 5.54 -2.59
CA PHE A 87 -14.91 5.51 -3.93
C PHE A 87 -15.49 4.38 -4.80
N THR A 88 -15.66 3.19 -4.22
CA THR A 88 -16.22 2.03 -4.93
C THR A 88 -17.68 2.25 -5.29
N LYS A 89 -18.49 2.81 -4.38
CA LYS A 89 -19.90 3.14 -4.65
C LYS A 89 -20.02 4.16 -5.77
N GLU A 90 -19.24 5.24 -5.73
CA GLU A 90 -19.21 6.25 -6.79
C GLU A 90 -18.82 5.65 -8.15
N ALA A 91 -17.81 4.78 -8.17
CA ALA A 91 -17.38 4.11 -9.39
C ALA A 91 -18.45 3.18 -9.98
N ILE A 92 -19.23 2.50 -9.13
CA ILE A 92 -20.36 1.64 -9.56
C ILE A 92 -21.52 2.50 -10.08
N LEU A 93 -21.85 3.59 -9.38
CA LEU A 93 -23.02 4.43 -9.68
C LEU A 93 -22.82 5.31 -10.93
N HIS A 94 -21.61 5.85 -11.14
CA HIS A 94 -21.34 6.81 -12.20
C HIS A 94 -20.68 6.22 -13.45
N GLY A 95 -20.44 4.91 -13.46
CA GLY A 95 -20.07 4.17 -14.68
C GLY A 95 -18.91 4.77 -15.48
N THR A 96 -17.87 5.32 -14.84
CA THR A 96 -16.62 5.78 -15.47
C THR A 96 -15.50 5.81 -14.41
N GLY A 97 -14.25 5.37 -14.65
CA GLY A 97 -13.60 4.92 -15.88
C GLY A 97 -12.69 3.69 -15.69
N LEU A 98 -13.07 2.61 -16.37
CA LEU A 98 -12.20 1.50 -16.78
C LEU A 98 -12.22 1.52 -18.32
N GLY A 99 -11.56 2.50 -18.91
CA GLY A 99 -11.52 2.65 -20.36
C GLY A 99 -10.27 3.39 -20.76
N SER A 100 -9.37 2.64 -21.41
CA SER A 100 -8.24 3.04 -22.27
C SER A 100 -7.23 4.07 -21.74
#